data_AF-A0A2M9IDQ9-F1
#
_entry.id   AF-A0A2M9IDQ9-F1
#
_cell.length_a   1.000
_cell.length_b   1.000
_cell.length_c   1.000
_cell.angle_alpha   90.00
_cell.angle_beta   90.00
_cell.angle_gamma   90.00
#
_symmetry.space_group_name_H-M   'P 1'
#
loop_
_entity.id
_entity.type
_entity.pdbx_description
1 polymer ?
#
loop_
_entity_poly.entity_id
_entity_poly.type
_entity_poly.pdbx_seq_one_letter_code
_entity_poly.pdbx_strand_id
1 'polypeptide(L)' 'MYRHDAGALLYAPLRTTIHESPSGETLFAIDRPSDTVAALGRPEITEVGRELDRRVGALLRHLGVAVPDELT' A
#
# COMPACT_ATOMS: atom_id res chain seq x y z
N MET A 1 2.59 0.40 -13.91
CA MET A 1 3.88 -0.03 -13.33
C MET A 1 4.79 -0.64 -14.40
N TYR A 2 4.67 -1.92 -14.75
CA TYR A 2 5.57 -2.61 -15.70
C TYR A 2 5.81 -1.89 -17.04
N ARG A 3 4.74 -1.39 -17.68
CA ARG A 3 4.84 -0.63 -18.94
C ARG A 3 5.68 0.66 -18.86
N HIS A 4 5.91 1.18 -17.66
CA HIS A 4 6.69 2.40 -17.40
C HIS A 4 8.10 2.05 -16.90
N ASP A 5 8.23 1.01 -16.08
CA ASP A 5 9.51 0.49 -15.59
C ASP A 5 9.35 -0.97 -15.12
N ALA A 6 10.18 -1.87 -15.64
CA ALA A 6 10.18 -3.27 -15.20
C ALA A 6 10.68 -3.44 -13.76
N GLY A 7 11.56 -2.54 -13.29
CA GLY A 7 12.04 -2.51 -11.91
C GLY A 7 10.93 -2.26 -10.88
N ALA A 8 9.80 -1.69 -11.30
CA ALA A 8 8.62 -1.55 -10.46
C ALA A 8 8.05 -2.90 -9.99
N LEU A 9 8.34 -4.01 -10.69
CA LEU A 9 7.94 -5.34 -10.27
C LEU A 9 8.67 -5.84 -9.02
N LEU A 10 9.80 -5.22 -8.63
CA LEU A 10 10.47 -5.54 -7.37
C LEU A 10 9.63 -5.15 -6.14
N TYR A 11 8.62 -4.29 -6.34
CA TYR A 11 7.69 -3.82 -5.32
C TYR A 11 6.30 -4.47 -5.45
N ALA A 12 6.18 -5.49 -6.30
CA ALA A 12 4.95 -6.24 -6.53
C ALA A 12 5.14 -7.74 -6.24
N PRO A 13 4.15 -8.43 -5.64
CA PRO A 13 2.91 -7.87 -5.09
C PRO A 13 3.16 -7.03 -3.82
N LEU A 14 2.13 -6.28 -3.38
CA LEU A 14 2.19 -5.51 -2.14
C LEU A 14 2.51 -6.43 -0.96
N ARG A 15 3.63 -6.17 -0.27
CA ARG A 15 4.00 -6.92 0.93
C ARG A 15 3.01 -6.59 2.05
N THR A 16 2.33 -7.62 2.52
CA THR A 16 1.26 -7.51 3.51
C THR A 16 1.49 -8.52 4.63
N THR A 17 1.28 -8.09 5.87
CA THR A 17 1.28 -8.99 7.03
C THR A 17 0.01 -8.79 7.85
N ILE A 18 -0.50 -9.88 8.42
CA ILE A 18 -1.56 -9.86 9.42
C ILE A 18 -1.02 -10.67 10.59
N HIS A 19 -0.97 -10.07 11.78
CA HIS A 19 -0.42 -10.70 12.97
C HIS A 19 -1.10 -10.17 14.22
N GLU A 20 -0.91 -10.86 15.33
CA GLU A 20 -1.42 -10.44 16.64
C GLU A 20 -0.38 -9.57 17.36
N SER A 21 -0.81 -8.47 17.96
CA SER A 21 0.03 -7.65 18.84
C SER A 21 0.25 -8.35 20.19
N PRO A 22 1.23 -7.92 21.00
CA PRO A 22 1.37 -8.42 22.37
C PRO A 22 0.15 -8.17 23.27
N SER A 23 -0.72 -7.21 22.93
CA SER A 23 -1.99 -6.91 23.61
C SER A 23 -3.18 -7.75 23.11
N GLY A 24 -2.98 -8.61 22.10
CA GLY A 24 -4.03 -9.45 21.52
C GLY A 24 -4.82 -8.80 20.38
N GLU A 25 -4.37 -7.67 19.85
CA GLU A 25 -5.05 -6.96 18.76
C GLU A 25 -4.59 -7.51 17.40
N THR A 26 -5.52 -7.64 16.44
CA THR A 26 -5.16 -7.98 15.06
C THR A 26 -4.58 -6.76 14.35
N LEU A 27 -3.32 -6.86 13.91
CA LEU A 27 -2.60 -5.84 13.18
C LEU A 27 -2.51 -6.23 11.70
N PHE A 28 -2.98 -5.33 10.83
CA PHE A 28 -2.70 -5.34 9.40
C PHE A 28 -1.59 -4.34 9.12
N ALA A 29 -0.49 -4.77 8.50
CA ALA A 29 0.66 -3.92 8.20
C ALA A 29 1.11 -4.05 6.74
N ILE A 30 1.38 -2.90 6.13
CA ILE A 30 1.90 -2.71 4.78
C ILE A 30 2.88 -1.53 4.78
N ASP A 31 3.81 -1.53 3.82
CA ASP A 31 4.45 -0.28 3.40
C ASP A 31 3.44 0.52 2.56
N ARG A 32 3.36 1.85 2.75
CA ARG A 32 2.46 2.69 1.95
C ARG A 32 2.83 2.59 0.46
N PRO A 33 1.94 2.09 -0.41
CA PRO A 33 2.29 1.82 -1.80
C PRO A 33 2.89 2.99 -2.56
N SER A 34 2.33 4.20 -2.41
CA SER A 34 2.86 5.39 -3.11
C SER A 34 4.27 5.78 -2.68
N ASP A 35 4.60 5.67 -1.38
CA ASP A 35 5.94 5.96 -0.86
C ASP A 35 6.95 4.93 -1.36
N THR A 36 6.58 3.65 -1.33
CA THR A 36 7.44 2.54 -1.78
C THR A 36 7.92 2.72 -3.22
N VAL A 37 7.02 3.16 -4.11
CA VAL A 37 7.31 3.26 -5.55
C VAL A 37 7.73 4.67 -5.98
N ALA A 38 7.53 5.70 -5.15
CA ALA A 38 8.01 7.06 -5.42
C ALA A 38 9.53 7.14 -5.54
N ALA A 39 10.26 6.26 -4.84
CA ALA A 39 11.71 6.15 -4.93
C ALA A 39 12.23 5.83 -6.36
N LEU A 40 11.36 5.35 -7.26
CA LEU A 40 11.70 5.09 -8.67
C LEU A 40 11.77 6.36 -9.53
N GLY A 41 11.36 7.53 -9.00
CA GLY A 41 11.47 8.81 -9.70
C GLY A 41 10.60 8.94 -10.96
N ARG A 42 9.55 8.12 -11.09
CA ARG A 42 8.63 8.10 -12.23
C ARG A 42 7.20 8.48 -11.81
N PRO A 43 6.71 9.69 -12.13
CA PRO A 43 5.39 10.15 -11.69
C PRO A 43 4.24 9.22 -12.06
N GLU A 44 4.30 8.57 -13.23
CA GLU A 44 3.28 7.63 -13.71
C GLU A 44 3.21 6.36 -12.86
N ILE A 45 4.32 6.00 -12.21
CA ILE A 45 4.41 4.87 -11.29
C ILE A 45 3.90 5.30 -9.91
N THR A 46 4.31 6.48 -9.42
CA THR A 46 3.77 7.04 -8.17
C THR A 46 2.25 7.18 -8.21
N GLU A 47 1.67 7.55 -9.34
CA GLU A 47 0.21 7.65 -9.47
C GLU A 47 -0.50 6.30 -9.34
N VAL A 48 0.09 5.23 -9.88
CA VAL A 48 -0.42 3.86 -9.64
C VAL A 48 -0.29 3.48 -8.16
N GLY A 49 0.78 3.91 -7.49
CA GLY A 49 0.93 3.77 -6.04
C GLY A 49 -0.20 4.49 -5.27
N ARG A 50 -0.52 5.75 -5.61
CA ARG A 50 -1.63 6.51 -5.00
C ARG A 50 -3.01 5.90 -5.29
N GLU A 51 -3.19 5.30 -6.45
CA GLU A 51 -4.39 4.51 -6.73
C GLU A 51 -4.49 3.31 -5.79
N LEU A 52 -3.38 2.62 -5.55
CA LEU A 52 -3.34 1.49 -4.63
C LEU A 52 -3.55 1.91 -3.17
N ASP A 53 -2.99 3.04 -2.72
CA ASP A 53 -3.25 3.63 -1.39
C ASP A 53 -4.76 3.76 -1.16
N ARG A 54 -5.48 4.40 -2.09
CA ARG A 54 -6.93 4.60 -2.02
C ARG A 54 -7.71 3.30 -2.03
N ARG A 55 -7.26 2.30 -2.80
CA ARG A 55 -7.89 0.97 -2.85
C ARG A 55 -7.74 0.23 -1.52
N VAL A 56 -6.56 0.31 -0.87
CA VAL A 56 -6.36 -0.25 0.47
C VAL A 56 -7.22 0.50 1.48
N GLY A 57 -7.24 1.83 1.47
CA GLY A 57 -8.10 2.62 2.35
C GLY A 57 -9.59 2.27 2.21
N ALA A 58 -10.06 2.06 0.97
CA ALA A 58 -11.42 1.59 0.70
C ALA A 58 -11.68 0.17 1.26
N LEU A 59 -10.72 -0.75 1.14
CA LEU A 59 -10.82 -2.09 1.73
C LEU A 59 -10.90 -2.03 3.25
N LEU A 60 -10.02 -1.26 3.91
CA LEU A 60 -10.03 -1.10 5.37
C LEU A 60 -11.36 -0.51 5.85
N ARG A 61 -11.88 0.51 5.15
CA ARG A 61 -13.22 1.06 5.41
C ARG A 61 -14.33 0.01 5.27
N HIS A 62 -14.26 -0.82 4.22
CA HIS A 62 -15.23 -1.90 4.00
C HIS A 62 -15.19 -2.95 5.11
N LEU A 63 -14.01 -3.23 5.67
CA LEU A 63 -13.82 -4.14 6.80
C LEU A 63 -14.21 -3.52 8.15
N GLY A 64 -14.58 -2.24 8.18
CA GLY A 64 -14.98 -1.54 9.40
C GLY A 64 -13.82 -1.23 10.36
N VAL A 65 -12.58 -1.24 9.87
CA VAL A 65 -11.40 -0.88 10.68
C VAL A 65 -10.98 0.57 10.42
N ALA A 66 -10.15 1.11 11.31
CA ALA A 66 -9.62 2.46 11.15
C ALA A 66 -8.83 2.59 9.84
N VAL A 67 -9.05 3.69 9.12
CA VAL A 67 -8.31 4.03 7.90
C VAL A 67 -7.31 5.14 8.25
N PRO A 68 -5.99 4.90 8.11
CA PRO A 68 -4.99 5.95 8.27
C PRO A 68 -5.18 7.08 7.25
N ASP A 69 -4.88 8.32 7.65
CA ASP A 69 -5.02 9.50 6.78
C ASP A 69 -4.16 9.38 5.52
N GLU A 70 -3.03 8.68 5.61
CA GLU A 70 -2.13 8.39 4.49
C GLU A 70 -2.78 7.54 3.37
N LEU A 71 -3.89 6.85 3.66
CA LEU A 71 -4.62 6.01 2.72
C LEU A 71 -5.95 6.62 2.23
N THR A 72 -6.17 7.91 2.51
CA THR A 72 -7.39 8.66 2.14
C THR A 72 -7.16 9.49 0.88
#